data_AF-A0A840KBV2-F1
#
_entry.id   AF-A0A840KBV2-F1
#
_cell.length_a   1.000
_cell.length_b   1.000
_cell.length_c   1.000
_cell.angle_alpha   90.00
_cell.angle_beta   90.00
_cell.angle_gamma   90.00
#
_symmetry.space_group_name_H-M   'P 1'
#
loop_
_entity.id
_entity.type
_entity.pdbx_description
1 polymer ?
#
loop_
_entity_poly.entity_id
_entity_poly.type
_entity_poly.pdbx_seq_one_letter_code
_entity_poly.pdbx_strand_id
1 'polypeptide(L)'
;MKKIILMISFTLTLFLLSCTQDSFDSSVEKSTVENKDSNQYSKDGSNDEVLKANLKIFYDQNKDYAEKIGQILDQNPNFKGGNYFYAEINQAQNDEDIIQTFSKYGVVSNAQELLRLIKEKDGLSEDFSNSNPYLYQLDEATREQYINEIVQNDVNNESIVAKPTCYQQYQMDRTRCYRNYAVASVVAVASAPFTAGIVTAIVGGGAVAVYAFCLGDANEDYENCLK
;
A
#
# COMPACT_ATOMS: atom_id res chain seq x y z
N MET A 1 22.73 1.60 -31.16
CA MET A 1 23.45 2.30 -30.08
C MET A 1 22.47 3.32 -29.51
N LYS A 2 21.96 3.31 -28.27
CA LYS A 2 22.39 2.73 -26.98
C LYS A 2 21.16 2.13 -26.28
N LYS A 3 21.28 0.88 -25.81
CA LYS A 3 20.38 0.28 -24.81
C LYS A 3 20.93 0.65 -23.43
N ILE A 4 20.39 1.69 -22.81
CA ILE A 4 20.63 2.00 -21.40
C ILE A 4 19.29 2.55 -20.91
N ILE A 5 18.60 1.78 -20.06
CA ILE A 5 17.65 2.13 -18.98
C ILE A 5 17.01 0.78 -18.63
N LEU A 6 17.73 -0.03 -17.85
CA LEU A 6 17.20 -1.27 -17.28
C LEU A 6 18.05 -1.59 -16.04
N MET A 7 18.10 -0.66 -15.07
CA MET A 7 18.73 -0.92 -13.77
C MET A 7 18.43 0.13 -12.68
N ILE A 8 17.26 0.79 -12.69
CA ILE A 8 16.84 1.68 -11.58
C ILE A 8 15.53 1.20 -10.90
N SER A 9 14.82 0.22 -11.48
CA SER A 9 13.52 -0.23 -10.95
C SER A 9 13.60 -1.38 -9.93
N PHE A 10 14.80 -1.80 -9.48
CA PHE A 10 14.94 -2.93 -8.55
C PHE A 10 15.22 -2.52 -7.10
N THR A 11 15.60 -1.26 -6.85
CA THR A 11 15.91 -0.79 -5.49
C THR A 11 14.68 -0.30 -4.71
N LEU A 12 13.60 0.14 -5.38
CA LEU A 12 12.42 0.64 -4.68
C LEU A 12 11.52 -0.48 -4.11
N THR A 13 11.49 -1.65 -4.75
CA THR A 13 10.81 -2.84 -4.22
C THR A 13 11.53 -3.48 -3.04
N LEU A 14 12.84 -3.25 -2.88
CA LEU A 14 13.62 -3.75 -1.74
C LEU A 14 13.36 -2.96 -0.45
N PHE A 15 13.00 -1.68 -0.53
CA PHE A 15 12.70 -0.88 0.68
C PHE A 15 11.41 -1.33 1.38
N LEU A 16 10.43 -1.89 0.65
CA LEU A 16 9.19 -2.39 1.25
C LEU A 16 9.30 -3.81 1.82
N LEU A 17 10.35 -4.56 1.46
CA LEU A 17 10.65 -5.90 2.00
C LEU A 17 11.64 -5.86 3.17
N SER A 18 12.20 -4.70 3.51
CA SER A 18 13.20 -4.53 4.58
C SER A 18 12.59 -4.28 5.98
N CYS A 19 11.27 -4.35 6.13
CA CYS A 19 10.62 -4.20 7.43
C CYS A 19 10.54 -5.53 8.21
N THR A 20 11.65 -6.26 8.32
CA THR A 20 11.83 -7.27 9.38
C THR A 20 13.29 -7.23 9.85
N GLN A 21 13.44 -6.85 11.12
CA GLN A 21 14.67 -6.86 11.94
C GLN A 21 15.78 -5.86 11.57
N ASP A 22 15.79 -4.71 12.26
CA ASP A 22 16.79 -4.53 13.32
C ASP A 22 16.44 -3.34 14.24
N SER A 23 16.90 -3.48 15.48
CA SER A 23 16.70 -2.62 16.65
C SER A 23 16.83 -1.12 16.38
N PHE A 24 15.79 -0.36 16.73
CA PHE A 24 15.84 1.09 16.86
C PHE A 24 16.58 1.44 18.16
N ASP A 25 17.92 1.42 18.09
CA ASP A 25 18.77 1.87 19.19
C ASP A 25 18.86 3.41 19.17
N SER A 26 18.31 4.03 20.20
CA SER A 26 18.26 5.47 20.37
C SER A 26 19.66 6.01 20.70
N SER A 27 20.32 6.65 19.74
CA SER A 27 21.46 7.53 20.03
C SER A 27 21.12 8.95 19.62
N VAL A 28 20.66 9.74 20.60
CA VAL A 28 20.51 11.19 20.48
C VAL A 28 21.91 11.79 20.42
N GLU A 29 22.40 12.07 19.22
CA GLU A 29 23.59 12.90 19.03
C GLU A 29 23.16 14.33 18.72
N LYS A 30 23.38 15.23 19.69
CA LYS A 30 23.20 16.68 19.54
C LYS A 30 24.10 17.19 18.43
N SER A 31 23.52 17.60 17.31
CA SER A 31 24.19 18.46 16.33
C SER A 31 23.46 19.79 16.23
N THR A 32 24.13 20.82 16.74
CA THR A 32 23.82 22.23 16.60
C THR A 32 23.81 22.60 15.11
N VAL A 33 22.69 23.07 14.57
CA VAL A 33 22.65 23.71 13.25
C VAL A 33 22.02 25.08 13.37
N GLU A 34 22.83 26.05 12.98
CA GLU A 34 22.54 27.47 12.89
C GLU A 34 21.35 27.76 11.97
N ASN A 35 20.54 28.70 12.43
CA ASN A 35 19.55 29.44 11.67
C ASN A 35 20.18 30.01 10.38
N LYS A 36 19.61 29.67 9.23
CA LYS A 36 19.56 30.58 8.10
C LYS A 36 18.14 30.64 7.56
N ASP A 37 17.60 31.84 7.68
CA ASP A 37 16.35 32.31 7.11
C ASP A 37 16.19 31.88 5.65
N SER A 38 15.03 31.31 5.34
CA SER A 38 14.37 31.53 4.06
C SER A 38 12.87 31.69 4.30
N ASN A 39 12.50 32.92 4.58
CA ASN A 39 11.13 33.43 4.42
C ASN A 39 10.68 33.23 2.97
N GLN A 40 9.69 32.37 2.75
CA GLN A 40 8.71 32.58 1.67
C GLN A 40 7.36 31.90 1.99
N TYR A 41 6.78 32.23 3.15
CA TYR A 41 5.38 31.94 3.43
C TYR A 41 4.51 33.00 2.76
N SER A 42 3.89 32.68 1.62
CA SER A 42 2.77 33.45 1.07
C SER A 42 1.99 32.65 0.04
N LYS A 43 0.69 32.45 0.32
CA LYS A 43 -0.43 32.10 -0.59
C LYS A 43 -0.82 30.63 -0.84
N ASP A 44 -0.13 29.62 -0.31
CA ASP A 44 -0.34 28.20 -0.71
C ASP A 44 -1.06 27.29 0.31
N GLY A 45 -1.38 27.77 1.51
CA GLY A 45 -1.95 26.94 2.58
C GLY A 45 -3.26 26.22 2.23
N SER A 46 -4.03 26.72 1.25
CA SER A 46 -5.26 26.07 0.80
C SER A 46 -5.03 24.84 -0.07
N ASN A 47 -3.96 24.78 -0.86
CA ASN A 47 -3.70 23.64 -1.74
C ASN A 47 -3.09 22.48 -0.96
N ASP A 48 -2.18 22.77 -0.03
CA ASP A 48 -1.55 21.79 0.84
C ASP A 48 -2.59 21.09 1.73
N GLU A 49 -3.46 21.85 2.40
CA GLU A 49 -4.51 21.29 3.27
C GLU A 49 -5.51 20.43 2.48
N VAL A 50 -5.94 20.89 1.30
CA VAL A 50 -6.83 20.13 0.42
C VAL A 50 -6.15 18.85 -0.08
N LEU A 51 -4.89 18.93 -0.52
CA LEU A 51 -4.13 17.77 -0.97
C LEU A 51 -3.95 16.74 0.15
N LYS A 52 -3.58 17.18 1.36
CA LYS A 52 -3.44 16.30 2.53
C LYS A 52 -4.77 15.62 2.89
N ALA A 53 -5.88 16.36 2.85
CA ALA A 53 -7.21 15.79 3.08
C ALA A 53 -7.57 14.76 2.00
N ASN A 54 -7.32 15.06 0.73
CA ASN A 54 -7.56 14.13 -0.37
C ASN A 54 -6.67 12.88 -0.29
N LEU A 55 -5.39 13.05 0.07
CA LEU A 55 -4.47 11.93 0.30
C LEU A 55 -4.96 11.03 1.43
N LYS A 56 -5.48 11.61 2.52
CA LYS A 56 -6.06 10.85 3.63
C LYS A 56 -7.29 10.07 3.19
N ILE A 57 -8.20 10.69 2.42
CA ILE A 57 -9.38 10.03 1.86
C ILE A 57 -8.95 8.87 0.95
N PHE A 58 -8.01 9.11 0.04
CA PHE A 58 -7.48 8.09 -0.87
C PHE A 58 -6.83 6.92 -0.11
N TYR A 59 -6.05 7.22 0.93
CA TYR A 59 -5.45 6.23 1.82
C TYR A 59 -6.53 5.37 2.51
N ASP A 60 -7.53 6.00 3.13
CA ASP A 60 -8.60 5.31 3.86
C ASP A 60 -9.42 4.43 2.92
N GLN A 61 -9.74 4.91 1.71
CA GLN A 61 -10.46 4.12 0.71
C GLN A 61 -9.63 2.92 0.24
N ASN A 62 -8.32 3.06 0.03
CA ASN A 62 -7.47 1.92 -0.31
C ASN A 62 -7.40 0.89 0.82
N LYS A 63 -7.41 1.33 2.08
CA LYS A 63 -7.47 0.45 3.26
C LYS A 63 -8.80 -0.31 3.31
N ASP A 64 -9.93 0.37 3.10
CA ASP A 64 -11.26 -0.23 3.04
C ASP A 64 -11.41 -1.25 1.89
N TYR A 65 -10.89 -0.93 0.70
CA TYR A 65 -10.84 -1.89 -0.41
C TYR A 65 -9.99 -3.12 -0.08
N ALA A 66 -8.83 -2.93 0.56
CA ALA A 66 -7.99 -4.05 0.99
C ALA A 66 -8.75 -4.97 1.95
N GLU A 67 -9.45 -4.39 2.93
CA GLU A 67 -10.27 -5.12 3.88
C GLU A 67 -11.37 -5.92 3.18
N LYS A 68 -12.17 -5.29 2.31
CA LYS A 68 -13.25 -5.96 1.56
C LYS A 68 -12.71 -7.09 0.67
N ILE A 69 -11.59 -6.87 -0.01
CA ILE A 69 -10.91 -7.91 -0.80
C ILE A 69 -10.49 -9.07 0.12
N GLY A 70 -9.85 -8.77 1.25
CA GLY A 70 -9.45 -9.78 2.24
C GLY A 70 -10.63 -10.61 2.75
N GLN A 71 -11.74 -9.96 3.09
CA GLN A 71 -12.97 -10.65 3.52
C GLN A 71 -13.51 -11.61 2.45
N ILE A 72 -13.47 -11.23 1.17
CA ILE A 72 -13.87 -12.13 0.08
C ILE A 72 -12.91 -13.32 -0.02
N LEU A 73 -11.61 -13.09 0.07
CA LEU A 73 -10.62 -14.17 0.00
C LEU A 73 -10.79 -15.15 1.17
N ASP A 74 -11.06 -14.68 2.38
CA ASP A 74 -11.32 -15.51 3.57
C ASP A 74 -12.57 -16.39 3.44
N GLN A 75 -13.59 -15.91 2.72
CA GLN A 75 -14.81 -16.68 2.46
C GLN A 75 -14.58 -17.83 1.48
N ASN A 76 -13.40 -17.91 0.86
CA ASN A 76 -13.01 -18.96 -0.06
C ASN A 76 -11.94 -19.85 0.60
N PRO A 77 -12.33 -20.89 1.36
CA PRO A 77 -11.38 -21.72 2.14
C PRO A 77 -10.39 -22.51 1.26
N ASN A 78 -10.66 -22.63 -0.03
CA ASN A 78 -9.76 -23.25 -1.00
C ASN A 78 -8.83 -22.23 -1.67
N PHE A 79 -8.88 -20.96 -1.26
CA PHE A 79 -8.04 -19.93 -1.81
C PHE A 79 -6.56 -20.25 -1.53
N LYS A 80 -5.77 -20.41 -2.58
CA LYS A 80 -4.32 -20.68 -2.49
C LYS A 80 -3.51 -19.50 -2.99
N GLY A 81 -3.72 -18.34 -2.37
CA GLY A 81 -3.08 -17.09 -2.74
C GLY A 81 -1.54 -17.13 -2.64
N GLY A 82 -0.90 -16.19 -3.34
CA GLY A 82 0.55 -15.98 -3.32
C GLY A 82 1.03 -15.15 -4.52
N ASN A 83 2.34 -15.07 -4.72
CA ASN A 83 2.95 -14.29 -5.82
C ASN A 83 2.35 -14.57 -7.21
N TYR A 84 2.06 -15.83 -7.49
CA TYR A 84 1.59 -16.25 -8.81
C TYR A 84 0.15 -15.82 -9.10
N PHE A 85 -0.71 -15.72 -8.08
CA PHE A 85 -2.10 -15.29 -8.24
C PHE A 85 -2.18 -13.89 -8.86
N TYR A 86 -1.46 -12.93 -8.27
CA TYR A 86 -1.49 -11.54 -8.72
C TYR A 86 -0.63 -11.28 -9.96
N ALA A 87 0.47 -12.02 -10.13
CA ALA A 87 1.24 -11.96 -11.37
C ALA A 87 0.39 -12.38 -12.59
N GLU A 88 -0.48 -13.39 -12.43
CA GLU A 88 -1.41 -13.82 -13.49
C GLU A 88 -2.53 -12.80 -13.71
N ILE A 89 -3.08 -12.20 -12.64
CA ILE A 89 -4.06 -11.10 -12.77
C ILE A 89 -3.48 -9.92 -13.57
N ASN A 90 -2.23 -9.54 -13.30
CA ASN A 90 -1.57 -8.44 -14.01
C ASN A 90 -1.24 -8.76 -15.48
N GLN A 91 -1.23 -10.04 -15.85
CA GLN A 91 -1.01 -10.50 -17.22
C GLN A 91 -2.32 -10.76 -17.98
N ALA A 92 -3.44 -10.77 -17.26
CA ALA A 92 -4.76 -10.96 -17.84
C ALA A 92 -5.07 -9.86 -18.86
N GLN A 93 -5.64 -10.23 -20.00
CA GLN A 93 -5.95 -9.28 -21.07
C GLN A 93 -7.37 -8.74 -20.98
N ASN A 94 -8.23 -9.41 -20.22
CA ASN A 94 -9.64 -9.11 -20.11
C ASN A 94 -10.20 -9.62 -18.77
N ASP A 95 -11.43 -9.21 -18.46
CA ASP A 95 -12.13 -9.58 -17.22
C ASP A 95 -12.33 -11.11 -17.08
N GLU A 96 -12.50 -11.83 -18.19
CA GLU A 96 -12.67 -13.29 -18.18
C GLU A 96 -11.39 -14.01 -17.75
N ASP A 97 -10.23 -13.60 -18.25
CA ASP A 97 -8.91 -14.11 -17.83
C ASP A 97 -8.70 -13.91 -16.32
N ILE A 98 -9.13 -12.77 -15.78
CA ILE A 98 -9.05 -12.47 -14.34
C ILE A 98 -9.95 -13.43 -13.55
N ILE A 99 -11.19 -13.63 -13.98
CA ILE A 99 -12.14 -14.54 -13.31
C ILE A 99 -11.68 -16.00 -13.39
N GLN A 100 -11.09 -16.41 -14.52
CA GLN A 100 -10.48 -17.74 -14.66
C GLN A 100 -9.30 -17.89 -13.69
N THR A 101 -8.50 -16.84 -13.52
CA THR A 101 -7.42 -16.81 -12.52
C THR A 101 -8.00 -16.93 -11.10
N PHE A 102 -9.04 -16.17 -10.74
CA PHE A 102 -9.74 -16.31 -9.47
C PHE A 102 -10.17 -17.75 -9.21
N SER A 103 -10.81 -18.37 -10.20
CA SER A 103 -11.30 -19.76 -10.11
C SER A 103 -10.15 -20.76 -9.95
N LYS A 104 -9.06 -20.60 -10.72
CA LYS A 104 -7.85 -21.42 -10.64
C LYS A 104 -7.26 -21.41 -9.23
N TYR A 105 -7.30 -20.26 -8.56
CA TYR A 105 -6.76 -20.08 -7.22
C TYR A 105 -7.79 -20.31 -6.12
N GLY A 106 -9.00 -20.78 -6.43
CA GLY A 106 -9.98 -21.23 -5.45
C GLY A 106 -11.06 -20.20 -5.06
N VAL A 107 -11.12 -19.05 -5.74
CA VAL A 107 -12.18 -18.04 -5.57
C VAL A 107 -13.26 -18.26 -6.62
N VAL A 108 -14.39 -18.85 -6.23
CA VAL A 108 -15.45 -19.25 -7.18
C VAL A 108 -16.76 -18.50 -6.96
N SER A 109 -17.27 -18.47 -5.72
CA SER A 109 -18.61 -17.92 -5.42
C SER A 109 -18.67 -16.40 -5.54
N ASN A 110 -17.57 -15.71 -5.27
CA ASN A 110 -17.51 -14.25 -5.17
C ASN A 110 -16.55 -13.62 -6.19
N ALA A 111 -16.19 -14.35 -7.26
CA ALA A 111 -15.21 -13.91 -8.25
C ALA A 111 -15.59 -12.58 -8.93
N GLN A 112 -16.87 -12.40 -9.26
CA GLN A 112 -17.37 -11.16 -9.90
C GLN A 112 -17.29 -9.96 -8.95
N GLU A 113 -17.64 -10.17 -7.68
CA GLU A 113 -17.56 -9.12 -6.68
C GLU A 113 -16.10 -8.73 -6.40
N LEU A 114 -15.20 -9.71 -6.34
CA LEU A 114 -13.76 -9.46 -6.23
C LEU A 114 -13.24 -8.64 -7.42
N LEU A 115 -13.65 -9.00 -8.65
CA LEU A 115 -13.27 -8.26 -9.86
C LEU A 115 -13.75 -6.80 -9.79
N ARG A 116 -15.01 -6.59 -9.38
CA ARG A 116 -15.59 -5.26 -9.22
C ARG A 116 -14.76 -4.42 -8.25
N LEU A 117 -14.43 -4.95 -7.08
CA LEU A 117 -13.65 -4.22 -6.07
C LEU A 117 -12.24 -3.86 -6.56
N ILE A 118 -11.57 -4.77 -7.29
CA ILE A 118 -10.25 -4.49 -7.87
C ILE A 118 -10.36 -3.35 -8.89
N LYS A 119 -11.35 -3.38 -9.79
CA LYS A 119 -11.53 -2.34 -10.80
C LYS A 119 -11.90 -0.99 -10.19
N GLU A 120 -12.72 -0.97 -9.15
CA GLU A 120 -13.06 0.27 -8.45
C GLU A 120 -11.84 0.88 -7.74
N LYS A 121 -10.99 0.05 -7.13
CA LYS A 121 -9.73 0.50 -6.56
C LYS A 121 -8.78 1.07 -7.63
N ASP A 122 -8.71 0.44 -8.80
CA ASP A 122 -7.88 0.97 -9.89
C ASP A 122 -8.38 2.33 -10.37
N GLY A 123 -9.71 2.48 -10.52
CA GLY A 123 -10.34 3.76 -10.84
C GLY A 123 -10.07 4.84 -9.80
N LEU A 124 -10.02 4.48 -8.51
CA LEU A 124 -9.69 5.41 -7.43
C LEU A 124 -8.30 6.06 -7.61
N SER A 125 -7.32 5.30 -8.10
CA SER A 125 -5.96 5.81 -8.34
C SER A 125 -5.94 6.82 -9.48
N GLU A 126 -6.72 6.57 -10.53
CA GLU A 126 -6.90 7.50 -11.65
C GLU A 126 -7.61 8.78 -11.20
N ASP A 127 -8.73 8.65 -10.49
CA ASP A 127 -9.53 9.78 -9.98
C ASP A 127 -8.70 10.68 -9.07
N PHE A 128 -7.95 10.08 -8.14
CA PHE A 128 -7.07 10.83 -7.24
C PHE A 128 -5.98 11.58 -8.02
N SER A 129 -5.33 10.90 -8.96
CA SER A 129 -4.27 11.48 -9.80
C SER A 129 -4.76 12.69 -10.59
N ASN A 130 -5.95 12.56 -11.20
CA ASN A 130 -6.56 13.61 -12.01
C ASN A 130 -7.04 14.81 -11.18
N SER A 131 -7.56 14.56 -9.97
CA SER A 131 -8.07 15.60 -9.08
C SER A 131 -6.99 16.31 -8.26
N ASN A 132 -5.78 15.75 -8.19
CA ASN A 132 -4.67 16.27 -7.37
C ASN A 132 -3.39 16.53 -8.17
N PRO A 133 -3.43 17.31 -9.28
CA PRO A 133 -2.25 17.54 -10.12
C PRO A 133 -1.12 18.28 -9.39
N TYR A 134 -1.45 19.01 -8.31
CA TYR A 134 -0.49 19.71 -7.46
C TYR A 134 0.50 18.75 -6.78
N LEU A 135 0.10 17.51 -6.47
CA LEU A 135 0.98 16.49 -5.88
C LEU A 135 2.26 16.27 -6.70
N TYR A 136 2.15 16.39 -8.02
CA TYR A 136 3.23 16.14 -8.95
C TYR A 136 4.16 17.35 -9.16
N GLN A 137 3.77 18.51 -8.61
CA GLN A 137 4.58 19.73 -8.62
C GLN A 137 5.47 19.82 -7.38
N LEU A 138 5.12 19.10 -6.31
CA LEU A 138 5.91 19.00 -5.09
C LEU A 138 7.26 18.31 -5.35
N ASP A 139 8.26 18.60 -4.52
CA ASP A 139 9.47 17.79 -4.47
C ASP A 139 9.21 16.45 -3.76
N GLU A 140 10.16 15.52 -3.88
CA GLU A 140 10.05 14.18 -3.29
C GLU A 140 9.96 14.21 -1.76
N ALA A 141 10.76 15.05 -1.09
CA ALA A 141 10.77 15.13 0.37
C ALA A 141 9.44 15.64 0.92
N THR A 142 8.84 16.64 0.27
CA THR A 142 7.50 17.14 0.66
C THR A 142 6.42 16.08 0.45
N ARG A 143 6.45 15.33 -0.67
CA ARG A 143 5.53 14.20 -0.88
C ARG A 143 5.68 13.14 0.20
N GLU A 144 6.91 12.70 0.47
CA GLU A 144 7.19 11.73 1.52
C GLU A 144 6.72 12.20 2.89
N GLN A 145 6.94 13.48 3.22
CA GLN A 145 6.45 14.08 4.46
C GLN A 145 4.93 13.96 4.58
N TYR A 146 4.17 14.27 3.52
CA TYR A 146 2.71 14.20 3.55
C TYR A 146 2.21 12.77 3.70
N ILE A 147 2.85 11.82 3.02
CA ILE A 147 2.54 10.40 3.15
C ILE A 147 2.83 9.96 4.59
N ASN A 148 4.00 10.28 5.13
CA ASN A 148 4.40 9.92 6.48
C ASN A 148 3.45 10.50 7.55
N GLU A 149 2.97 11.73 7.38
CA GLU A 149 1.99 12.35 8.28
C GLU A 149 0.69 11.53 8.35
N ILE A 150 0.19 11.07 7.20
CA ILE A 150 -1.00 10.22 7.12
C ILE A 150 -0.77 8.86 7.79
N VAL A 151 0.38 8.23 7.52
CA VAL A 151 0.72 6.92 8.09
C VAL A 151 0.89 6.99 9.60
N GLN A 152 1.61 7.98 10.11
CA GLN A 152 1.82 8.16 11.54
C GLN A 152 0.50 8.39 12.28
N ASN A 153 -0.42 9.15 11.69
CA ASN A 153 -1.75 9.33 12.25
C ASN A 153 -2.54 8.01 12.33
N ASP A 154 -2.42 7.11 11.36
CA ASP A 154 -3.08 5.79 11.41
C ASP A 154 -2.43 4.88 12.46
N VAL A 155 -1.09 4.83 12.53
CA VAL A 155 -0.34 4.03 13.52
C VAL A 155 -0.63 4.47 14.95
N ASN A 156 -0.65 5.78 15.22
CA ASN A 156 -0.89 6.32 16.56
C ASN A 156 -2.32 6.08 17.07
N ASN A 157 -3.26 5.80 16.17
CA ASN A 157 -4.64 5.48 16.53
C ASN A 157 -4.87 3.98 16.79
N GLU A 158 -3.88 3.11 16.59
CA GLU A 158 -4.00 1.69 16.93
C GLU A 158 -3.97 1.49 18.45
N SER A 159 -4.95 0.75 18.97
CA SER A 159 -5.02 0.45 20.40
C SER A 159 -3.91 -0.54 20.79
N ILE A 160 -3.06 -0.13 21.73
CA ILE A 160 -2.03 -1.01 22.29
C ILE A 160 -2.70 -1.94 23.30
N VAL A 161 -2.99 -3.17 22.88
CA VAL A 161 -3.46 -4.23 23.78
C VAL A 161 -2.22 -4.87 24.41
N ALA A 162 -2.06 -4.74 25.73
CA ALA A 162 -0.85 -5.16 26.44
C ALA A 162 -0.60 -6.69 26.40
N LYS A 163 -1.62 -7.51 26.11
CA LYS A 163 -1.54 -8.97 25.90
C LYS A 163 -2.72 -9.44 25.04
N PRO A 164 -2.60 -9.41 23.70
CA PRO A 164 -3.67 -9.89 22.84
C PRO A 164 -3.83 -11.42 22.96
N THR A 165 -5.05 -11.92 22.85
CA THR A 165 -5.30 -13.35 22.56
C THR A 165 -4.79 -13.69 21.15
N CYS A 166 -4.63 -14.98 20.82
CA CYS A 166 -4.24 -15.40 19.46
C CYS A 166 -5.12 -14.75 18.38
N TYR A 167 -6.44 -14.72 18.61
CA TYR A 167 -7.37 -14.10 17.68
C TYR A 167 -7.22 -12.57 17.62
N GLN A 168 -6.97 -11.91 18.76
CA GLN A 168 -6.71 -10.46 18.77
C GLN A 168 -5.40 -10.13 18.03
N GLN A 169 -4.35 -10.94 18.22
CA GLN A 169 -3.07 -10.77 17.53
C GLN A 169 -3.26 -10.94 16.02
N TYR A 170 -3.98 -11.98 15.60
CA TYR A 170 -4.35 -12.18 14.20
C TYR A 170 -5.07 -10.96 13.61
N GLN A 171 -6.07 -10.40 14.30
CA GLN A 171 -6.77 -9.20 13.83
C GLN A 171 -5.85 -7.97 13.76
N MET A 172 -4.91 -7.82 14.70
CA MET A 172 -3.90 -6.76 14.66
C MET A 172 -2.98 -6.91 13.45
N ASP A 173 -2.48 -8.11 13.18
CA ASP A 173 -1.57 -8.35 12.06
C ASP A 173 -2.27 -8.15 10.71
N ARG A 174 -3.52 -8.60 10.58
CA ARG A 174 -4.35 -8.25 9.41
C ARG A 174 -4.51 -6.75 9.21
N THR A 175 -4.79 -6.01 10.29
CA THR A 175 -4.94 -4.56 10.23
C THR A 175 -3.65 -3.89 9.75
N ARG A 176 -2.49 -4.40 10.20
CA ARG A 176 -1.17 -3.96 9.71
C ARG A 176 -0.98 -4.28 8.23
N CYS A 177 -1.47 -5.43 7.75
CA CYS A 177 -1.44 -5.76 6.32
C CYS A 177 -2.25 -4.77 5.48
N TYR A 178 -3.47 -4.42 5.92
CA TYR A 178 -4.30 -3.41 5.22
C TYR A 178 -3.66 -2.04 5.19
N ARG A 179 -3.06 -1.63 6.31
CA ARG A 179 -2.29 -0.39 6.40
C ARG A 179 -1.13 -0.40 5.42
N ASN A 180 -0.28 -1.42 5.45
CA ASN A 180 0.89 -1.51 4.58
C ASN A 180 0.50 -1.48 3.09
N TYR A 181 -0.63 -2.12 2.76
CA TYR A 181 -1.21 -2.05 1.43
C TYR A 181 -1.62 -0.62 1.02
N ALA A 182 -2.32 0.09 1.91
CA ALA A 182 -2.73 1.46 1.67
C ALA A 182 -1.52 2.40 1.52
N VAL A 183 -0.49 2.25 2.35
CA VAL A 183 0.78 2.99 2.23
C VAL A 183 1.42 2.74 0.86
N ALA A 184 1.56 1.48 0.46
CA ALA A 184 2.16 1.13 -0.82
C ALA A 184 1.35 1.70 -2.00
N SER A 185 0.02 1.74 -1.89
CA SER A 185 -0.85 2.35 -2.90
C SER A 185 -0.65 3.86 -3.02
N VAL A 186 -0.54 4.57 -1.88
CA VAL A 186 -0.24 6.01 -1.86
C VAL A 186 1.12 6.31 -2.48
N VAL A 187 2.16 5.55 -2.10
CA VAL A 187 3.52 5.69 -2.65
C VAL A 187 3.55 5.40 -4.15
N ALA A 188 2.80 4.39 -4.61
CA ALA A 188 2.68 4.06 -6.03
C ALA A 188 2.13 5.24 -6.84
N VAL A 189 1.05 5.86 -6.37
CA VAL A 189 0.42 6.99 -7.07
C VAL A 189 1.28 8.25 -7.00
N ALA A 190 1.93 8.51 -5.86
CA ALA A 190 2.85 9.64 -5.72
C ALA A 190 4.07 9.56 -6.66
N SER A 191 4.50 8.33 -7.01
CA SER A 191 5.64 8.06 -7.90
C SER A 191 5.28 7.80 -9.36
N ALA A 192 3.99 7.70 -9.69
CA ALA A 192 3.48 7.42 -11.04
C ALA A 192 4.00 8.36 -12.16
N PRO A 193 4.15 9.69 -11.96
CA PRO A 193 4.59 10.59 -13.03
C PRO A 193 6.04 10.35 -13.45
N PHE A 194 6.89 9.96 -12.52
CA PHE A 194 8.33 9.78 -12.74
C PHE A 194 8.65 8.50 -13.49
N THR A 195 7.65 7.63 -13.63
CA THR A 195 7.81 6.24 -14.08
C THR A 195 6.92 5.95 -15.29
N ALA A 196 6.33 6.98 -15.89
CA ALA A 196 5.43 6.89 -17.03
C ALA A 196 4.25 5.92 -16.80
N GLY A 197 3.74 5.83 -15.56
CA GLY A 197 2.61 4.96 -15.20
C GLY A 197 2.93 3.47 -15.11
N ILE A 198 4.19 3.05 -15.36
CA ILE A 198 4.60 1.65 -15.23
C ILE A 198 4.65 1.21 -13.76
N VAL A 199 4.99 2.13 -12.85
CA VAL A 199 5.10 1.82 -11.41
C VAL A 199 3.74 1.72 -10.73
N THR A 200 2.69 2.39 -11.20
CA THR A 200 1.33 2.17 -10.66
C THR A 200 0.84 0.74 -10.90
N ALA A 201 1.13 0.15 -12.06
CA ALA A 201 0.78 -1.25 -12.35
C ALA A 201 1.68 -2.24 -11.57
N ILE A 202 2.99 -2.03 -11.55
CA ILE A 202 3.95 -2.94 -10.89
C ILE A 202 3.86 -2.85 -9.37
N VAL A 203 3.73 -1.64 -8.80
CA VAL A 203 3.58 -1.43 -7.35
C VAL A 203 2.15 -1.70 -6.92
N GLY A 204 1.13 -1.50 -7.75
CA GLY A 204 -0.21 -2.01 -7.50
C GLY A 204 -0.18 -3.54 -7.31
N GLY A 205 0.36 -4.26 -8.29
CA GLY A 205 0.53 -5.73 -8.18
C GLY A 205 1.44 -6.17 -7.03
N GLY A 206 2.55 -5.45 -6.79
CA GLY A 206 3.51 -5.74 -5.73
C GLY A 206 2.96 -5.46 -4.33
N ALA A 207 2.22 -4.37 -4.15
CA ALA A 207 1.52 -4.05 -2.90
C ALA A 207 0.50 -5.13 -2.56
N VAL A 208 -0.24 -5.60 -3.56
CA VAL A 208 -1.20 -6.70 -3.38
C VAL A 208 -0.49 -8.01 -3.02
N ALA A 209 0.66 -8.31 -3.64
CA ALA A 209 1.46 -9.50 -3.31
C ALA A 209 2.02 -9.44 -1.88
N VAL A 210 2.60 -8.30 -1.47
CA VAL A 210 3.07 -8.06 -0.10
C VAL A 210 1.92 -8.20 0.90
N TYR A 211 0.75 -7.66 0.56
CA TYR A 211 -0.44 -7.80 1.36
C TYR A 211 -0.89 -9.25 1.51
N ALA A 212 -0.90 -10.04 0.44
CA ALA A 212 -1.29 -11.44 0.49
C ALA A 212 -0.31 -12.31 1.28
N PHE A 213 1.00 -12.03 1.19
CA PHE A 213 1.97 -12.68 2.07
C PHE A 213 1.77 -12.31 3.51
N CYS A 214 1.57 -11.02 3.80
CA CYS A 214 1.32 -10.54 5.15
C CYS A 214 0.09 -11.25 5.76
N LEU A 215 -0.98 -11.46 4.99
CA LEU A 215 -2.13 -12.25 5.45
C LEU A 215 -1.82 -13.73 5.65
N GLY A 216 -1.01 -14.32 4.77
CA GLY A 216 -0.55 -15.70 4.89
C GLY A 216 0.25 -15.93 6.17
N ASP A 217 1.24 -15.06 6.43
CA ASP A 217 2.08 -15.08 7.62
C ASP A 217 1.21 -14.87 8.88
N ALA A 218 0.28 -13.91 8.85
CA ALA A 218 -0.64 -13.68 9.97
C ALA A 218 -1.51 -14.91 10.28
N ASN A 219 -1.97 -15.64 9.26
CA ASN A 219 -2.74 -16.87 9.45
C ASN A 219 -1.87 -18.00 10.00
N GLU A 220 -0.63 -18.16 9.51
CA GLU A 220 0.31 -19.16 10.02
C GLU A 220 0.65 -18.89 11.50
N ASP A 221 0.91 -17.65 11.87
CA ASP A 221 1.15 -17.24 13.25
C ASP A 221 -0.05 -17.51 14.15
N TYR A 222 -1.27 -17.28 13.64
CA TYR A 222 -2.50 -17.62 14.35
C TYR A 222 -2.64 -19.12 14.60
N GLU A 223 -2.44 -19.94 13.58
CA GLU A 223 -2.48 -21.41 13.70
C GLU A 223 -1.41 -21.95 14.65
N ASN A 224 -0.23 -21.36 14.65
CA ASN A 224 0.86 -21.72 15.55
C ASN A 224 0.56 -21.29 17.00
N CYS A 225 -0.09 -20.15 17.21
CA CYS A 225 -0.50 -19.68 18.53
C CYS A 225 -1.57 -20.59 19.19
N LEU A 226 -2.42 -21.25 18.39
CA LEU A 226 -3.44 -22.16 18.89
C LEU A 226 -2.91 -23.54 19.33
N LYS A 227 -1.69 -23.92 18.91
CA LYS A 227 -1.06 -25.21 19.22
C LYS A 227 -0.34 -25.18 20.56
#